data_AF-A0A1F3NNB4-F1
#
_entry.id   AF-A0A1F3NNB4-F1
#
_cell.length_a   1.000
_cell.length_b   1.000
_cell.length_c   1.000
_cell.angle_alpha   90.00
_cell.angle_beta   90.00
_cell.angle_gamma   90.00
#
_symmetry.space_group_name_H-M   'P 1'
#
loop_
_entity.id
_entity.type
_entity.pdbx_description
1 polymer ?
#
loop_
_entity_poly.entity_id
_entity_poly.type
_entity_poly.pdbx_seq_one_letter_code
_entity_poly.pdbx_strand_id
1 'polypeptide(L)'
;MQHSPDESWNIPKKVPKEAREISAFFSLVIDETMEKLPSTLTSTGIRCFRKRCSGVISSQVDLDNNEIFWKCSKCRNTGTITGW
;
A
#
# COMPACT_ATOMS: atom_id res chain seq x y z
N MET A 1 -42.88 -17.31 -19.06
CA MET A 1 -41.85 -17.60 -18.04
C MET A 1 -40.51 -17.26 -18.68
N GLN A 2 -40.04 -16.02 -18.50
CA GLN A 2 -38.73 -15.57 -18.95
C GLN A 2 -37.91 -15.37 -17.69
N HIS A 3 -36.97 -16.27 -17.43
CA HIS A 3 -35.93 -16.08 -16.44
C HIS A 3 -34.79 -15.34 -17.14
N SER A 4 -34.80 -14.01 -17.10
CA SER A 4 -33.61 -13.22 -17.35
C SER A 4 -32.84 -13.13 -16.03
N PRO A 5 -31.52 -13.42 -15.98
CA PRO A 5 -30.75 -13.22 -14.77
C PRO A 5 -30.68 -11.73 -14.49
N ASP A 6 -31.13 -11.32 -13.30
CA ASP A 6 -30.81 -10.02 -12.72
C ASP A 6 -29.29 -9.89 -12.66
N GLU A 7 -28.70 -9.25 -13.66
CA GLU A 7 -27.31 -8.82 -13.65
C GLU A 7 -27.19 -7.59 -12.74
N SER A 8 -27.48 -7.81 -11.45
CA SER A 8 -27.03 -6.94 -10.38
C SER A 8 -25.52 -7.10 -10.30
N TRP A 9 -24.81 -6.40 -11.18
CA TRP A 9 -23.45 -5.98 -10.89
C TRP A 9 -23.50 -5.32 -9.52
N ASN A 10 -23.04 -6.05 -8.50
CA ASN A 10 -22.80 -5.55 -7.16
C ASN A 10 -21.68 -4.51 -7.28
N ILE A 11 -22.00 -3.33 -7.81
CA ILE A 11 -21.11 -2.17 -7.78
C ILE A 11 -20.85 -1.96 -6.29
N PRO A 12 -19.61 -2.14 -5.81
CA PRO A 12 -19.35 -2.08 -4.38
C PRO A 12 -19.82 -0.72 -3.88
N LYS A 13 -20.82 -0.72 -3.01
CA LYS A 13 -21.30 0.48 -2.32
C LYS A 13 -20.09 1.14 -1.68
N LYS A 14 -19.62 2.25 -2.27
CA LYS A 14 -18.48 3.10 -1.87
C LYS A 14 -17.40 2.37 -1.06
N VAL A 15 -16.23 2.11 -1.68
CA VAL A 15 -15.02 1.66 -0.97
C VAL A 15 -14.85 2.45 0.35
N PRO A 16 -14.74 1.77 1.51
CA PRO A 16 -14.62 2.42 2.81
C PRO A 16 -13.47 3.43 2.85
N LYS A 17 -13.62 4.49 3.65
CA LYS A 17 -12.61 5.55 3.76
C LYS A 17 -11.24 4.98 4.14
N GLU A 18 -11.22 4.07 5.10
CA GLU A 18 -10.01 3.42 5.60
C GLU A 18 -9.30 2.63 4.49
N ALA A 19 -10.05 1.93 3.65
CA ALA A 19 -9.48 1.20 2.52
C ALA A 19 -8.87 2.15 1.47
N ARG A 20 -9.50 3.30 1.22
CA ARG A 20 -8.95 4.35 0.34
C ARG A 20 -7.66 4.95 0.91
N GLU A 21 -7.63 5.25 2.21
CA GLU A 21 -6.45 5.79 2.88
C GLU A 21 -5.27 4.80 2.85
N ILE A 22 -5.54 3.51 3.05
CA ILE A 22 -4.53 2.45 2.95
C ILE A 22 -4.03 2.30 1.51
N SER A 23 -4.93 2.32 0.52
CA SER A 23 -4.55 2.26 -0.89
C SER A 23 -3.65 3.43 -1.28
N ALA A 24 -4.02 4.66 -0.90
CA ALA A 24 -3.21 5.85 -1.17
C ALA A 24 -1.84 5.78 -0.48
N PHE A 25 -1.78 5.24 0.74
CA PHE A 25 -0.53 5.00 1.43
C PHE A 25 0.39 4.06 0.65
N PHE A 26 -0.13 2.92 0.14
CA PHE A 26 0.69 1.98 -0.62
C PHE A 26 1.16 2.56 -1.95
N SER A 27 0.31 3.30 -2.67
CA SER A 27 0.72 4.00 -3.89
C SER A 27 1.90 4.94 -3.64
N LEU A 28 1.85 5.74 -2.57
CA LEU A 28 2.98 6.62 -2.20
C LEU A 28 4.26 5.84 -1.91
N VAL A 29 4.16 4.72 -1.19
CA VAL A 29 5.33 3.88 -0.88
C VAL A 29 5.91 3.28 -2.17
N ILE A 30 5.08 2.81 -3.09
CA ILE A 30 5.52 2.29 -4.38
C ILE A 30 6.22 3.40 -5.18
N ASP A 31 5.57 4.55 -5.38
CA ASP A 31 6.09 5.65 -6.19
C ASP A 31 7.47 6.11 -5.69
N GLU A 32 7.57 6.43 -4.39
CA GLU A 32 8.81 6.90 -3.77
C GLU A 32 9.93 5.85 -3.83
N THR A 33 9.60 4.57 -3.66
CA THR A 33 10.59 3.48 -3.70
C THR A 33 11.05 3.23 -5.12
N MET A 34 10.14 3.23 -6.10
CA MET A 34 10.46 2.98 -7.50
C MET A 34 11.17 4.17 -8.16
N GLU A 35 10.97 5.39 -7.68
CA GLU A 35 11.73 6.57 -8.11
C GLU A 35 13.21 6.46 -7.72
N LYS A 36 13.49 5.95 -6.52
CA LYS A 36 14.86 5.93 -5.93
C LYS A 36 15.57 4.59 -6.08
N LEU A 37 14.82 3.52 -6.30
CA LEU A 37 15.28 2.12 -6.36
C LEU A 37 16.28 1.75 -5.25
N PRO A 38 15.97 2.00 -3.96
CA PRO A 38 16.91 1.72 -2.89
C PRO A 38 17.06 0.20 -2.68
N SER A 39 18.29 -0.31 -2.81
CA SER A 39 18.63 -1.71 -2.54
C SER A 39 18.76 -2.05 -1.05
N THR A 40 18.68 -1.05 -0.18
CA THR A 40 18.72 -1.21 1.30
C THR A 40 17.67 -0.32 1.94
N LEU A 41 17.21 -0.71 3.13
CA LEU A 41 16.12 -0.03 3.85
C LEU A 41 16.42 1.46 4.10
N THR A 42 15.87 2.32 3.25
CA THR A 42 16.16 3.75 3.23
C THR A 42 14.94 4.54 3.69
N SER A 43 15.13 5.55 4.53
CA SER A 43 14.03 6.40 4.99
C SER A 43 13.39 7.15 3.83
N THR A 44 12.07 7.08 3.74
CA THR A 44 11.25 7.92 2.87
C THR A 44 10.83 9.20 3.60
N GLY A 45 10.08 10.09 2.93
CA GLY A 45 9.33 11.17 3.58
C GLY A 45 7.91 10.79 4.06
N ILE A 46 7.50 9.53 3.87
CA ILE A 46 6.11 9.09 4.02
C ILE A 46 5.80 8.78 5.49
N ARG A 47 4.70 9.32 6.02
CA ARG A 47 4.24 9.04 7.39
C ARG A 47 3.53 7.70 7.48
N CYS A 48 3.66 7.03 8.62
CA CYS A 48 2.93 5.78 8.88
C CYS A 48 1.41 6.01 8.92
N PHE A 49 0.64 5.17 8.21
CA PHE A 49 -0.82 5.26 8.18
C PHE A 49 -1.51 4.83 9.49
N ARG A 50 -0.78 4.18 10.42
CA ARG A 50 -1.36 3.74 11.70
C ARG A 50 -1.79 4.94 12.53
N LYS A 51 -3.05 4.97 12.97
CA LYS A 51 -3.60 6.01 13.84
C LYS A 51 -2.70 6.27 15.05
N ARG A 52 -2.44 7.54 15.35
CA ARG A 52 -1.57 8.02 16.46
C ARG A 52 -0.10 7.62 16.35
N CYS A 53 0.37 7.15 15.20
CA CYS A 53 1.81 6.97 14.97
C CYS A 53 2.39 8.20 14.27
N SER A 54 3.51 8.71 14.77
CA SER A 54 4.25 9.80 14.13
C SER A 54 5.53 9.31 13.42
N GLY A 55 5.62 8.01 13.15
CA GLY A 55 6.78 7.39 12.51
C GLY A 55 6.80 7.64 11.02
N VAL A 56 7.98 7.47 10.44
CA VAL A 56 8.24 7.60 9.01
C VAL A 56 8.52 6.20 8.44
N ILE A 57 8.16 5.98 7.19
CA ILE A 57 8.40 4.71 6.51
C ILE A 57 9.81 4.70 5.95
N SER A 58 10.50 3.57 6.11
CA SER A 58 11.66 3.24 5.30
C SER A 58 11.26 2.11 4.34
N SER A 59 11.81 2.12 3.13
CA SER A 59 11.54 1.09 2.12
C SER A 59 12.82 0.66 1.39
N GLN A 60 12.76 -0.54 0.82
CA GLN A 60 13.74 -1.09 -0.10
C GLN A 60 13.02 -1.87 -1.18
N VAL A 61 13.61 -1.92 -2.38
CA VAL A 61 13.14 -2.77 -3.48
C VAL A 61 14.08 -3.96 -3.64
N ASP A 62 13.48 -5.13 -3.77
CA ASP A 62 14.10 -6.36 -4.25
C ASP A 62 13.59 -6.59 -5.68
N LEU A 63 14.44 -6.25 -6.65
CA LEU A 63 14.10 -6.37 -8.07
C LEU A 63 14.12 -7.83 -8.56
N ASP A 64 14.84 -8.72 -7.89
CA ASP A 64 14.94 -10.12 -8.27
C ASP A 64 13.63 -10.85 -7.97
N ASN A 65 13.02 -10.53 -6.82
CA ASN A 65 11.73 -11.09 -6.41
C ASN A 65 10.53 -10.22 -6.79
N ASN A 66 10.77 -9.04 -7.37
CA ASN A 66 9.75 -8.01 -7.55
C ASN A 66 8.95 -7.82 -6.25
N GLU A 67 9.67 -7.50 -5.16
CA GLU A 67 9.14 -7.13 -3.84
C GLU A 67 9.56 -5.72 -3.36
N ILE A 68 8.65 -4.99 -2.71
CA ILE A 68 9.00 -3.78 -1.94
C ILE A 68 8.77 -4.08 -0.47
N PHE A 69 9.84 -4.12 0.32
CA PHE A 69 9.74 -4.22 1.76
C PHE A 69 9.68 -2.82 2.38
N TRP A 70 8.76 -2.61 3.32
CA TRP A 70 8.62 -1.35 4.04
C TRP A 70 8.43 -1.55 5.53
N LYS A 71 8.90 -0.58 6.31
CA LYS A 71 8.85 -0.60 7.78
C LYS A 71 8.71 0.79 8.37
N CYS A 72 7.89 0.93 9.41
CA CYS A 72 7.81 2.16 10.20
C CYS A 72 8.98 2.28 11.19
N SER A 73 9.53 3.49 11.33
CA SER A 73 10.60 3.79 12.28
C SER A 73 10.20 3.81 13.76
N LYS A 74 8.89 3.90 14.07
CA LYS A 74 8.40 4.02 15.46
C LYS A 74 7.52 2.88 15.95
N CYS A 75 6.69 2.32 15.08
CA CYS A 75 5.81 1.22 15.46
C CYS A 75 6.16 -0.05 14.69
N ARG A 76 5.62 -1.18 15.11
CA ARG A 76 5.86 -2.49 14.46
C ARG A 76 5.11 -2.68 13.13
N ASN A 77 4.61 -1.59 12.53
CA ASN A 77 3.90 -1.67 11.25
C ASN A 77 4.93 -1.82 10.12
N THR A 78 4.80 -2.89 9.35
CA THR A 78 5.70 -3.30 8.30
C THR A 78 4.94 -4.20 7.33
N GLY A 79 5.46 -4.37 6.12
CA GLY A 79 4.90 -5.30 5.16
C GLY A 79 5.76 -5.40 3.91
N THR A 80 5.31 -6.28 3.02
CA THR A 80 5.87 -6.46 1.68
C THR A 80 4.75 -6.15 0.70
N ILE A 81 5.04 -5.35 -0.31
CA ILE A 81 4.19 -5.12 -1.48
C ILE A 81 4.74 -5.98 -2.60
N THR A 82 3.86 -6.67 -3.32
CA THR A 82 4.17 -7.58 -4.44
C THR A 82 3.24 -7.27 -5.60
N GLY A 83 3.71 -7.42 -6.85
CA GLY A 83 2.85 -7.32 -8.03
C GLY A 83 2.26 -5.93 -8.27
N TRP A 84 3.07 -4.89 -8.05
CA TRP A 84 2.74 -3.49 -8.37
C TRP A 84 3.07 -3.13 -9.81
#